data_AF-A0A3D9BJX5-F1
#
_entry.id   AF-A0A3D9BJX5-F1
#
_cell.length_a   1.000
_cell.length_b   1.000
_cell.length_c   1.000
_cell.angle_alpha   90.00
_cell.angle_beta   90.00
_cell.angle_gamma   90.00
#
_symmetry.space_group_name_H-M   'P 1'
#
loop_
_entity.id
_entity.type
_entity.pdbx_description
1 polymer ?
#
loop_
_entity_poly.entity_id
_entity_poly.type
_entity_poly.pdbx_seq_one_letter_code
_entity_poly.pdbx_strand_id
1 'polypeptide(L)'
;AIPFAVALARLAIVDWEGVGDAKGAHVEPGPETIPALMDIWPIFEAFQTRYVQKGLLLEQEKNASAPSQPGSGAGARTTAGRATGRARTARKRKSGR
;
A
#
# COMPACT_ATOMS: atom_id res chain seq x y z
N ALA A 1 -11.26 8.14 18.67
CA ALA A 1 -10.74 8.86 17.49
C ALA A 1 -9.37 9.48 17.75
N ILE A 2 -9.15 10.14 18.90
CA ILE A 2 -7.87 10.81 19.21
C ILE A 2 -6.64 9.89 19.05
N PRO A 3 -6.60 8.64 19.57
CA PRO A 3 -5.42 7.78 19.39
C PRO A 3 -5.11 7.46 17.92
N PHE A 4 -6.15 7.32 17.09
CA PHE A 4 -6.01 7.07 15.66
C PHE A 4 -5.49 8.30 14.92
N ALA A 5 -6.01 9.48 15.23
CA ALA A 5 -5.51 10.74 14.68
C ALA A 5 -4.04 10.97 15.02
N VAL A 6 -3.65 10.71 16.27
CA VAL A 6 -2.26 10.84 16.72
C VAL A 6 -1.36 9.85 15.98
N ALA A 7 -1.82 8.62 15.75
CA ALA A 7 -1.07 7.65 14.96
C ALA A 7 -0.85 8.13 13.52
N LEU A 8 -1.89 8.69 12.89
CA LEU A 8 -1.77 9.29 11.56
C LEU A 8 -0.88 10.53 11.54
N ALA A 9 -0.99 11.38 12.55
CA ALA A 9 -0.16 12.58 12.69
C ALA A 9 1.32 12.22 12.81
N ARG A 10 1.65 11.18 13.60
CA ARG A 10 3.02 10.65 13.72
C ARG A 10 3.59 10.11 12.40
N LEU A 11 2.73 9.70 11.47
CA LEU A 11 3.14 9.21 10.15
C LEU A 11 3.19 10.33 9.09
N ALA A 12 2.31 11.33 9.20
CA ALA A 12 2.10 12.34 8.18
C ALA A 12 2.91 13.63 8.40
N ILE A 13 3.16 13.98 9.66
CA ILE A 13 3.88 15.21 10.02
C ILE A 13 5.38 14.92 9.96
N VAL A 14 6.02 15.45 8.93
CA VAL A 14 7.47 15.35 8.72
C VAL A 14 8.23 16.59 9.18
N ASP A 15 7.55 17.75 9.21
CA ASP A 15 8.08 19.04 9.63
C ASP A 15 6.90 20.00 9.94
N TRP A 16 7.15 21.10 10.65
CA TRP A 16 6.21 22.19 10.86
C TRP A 16 6.91 23.53 11.11
N GLU A 17 6.14 24.62 10.93
CA GLU A 17 6.57 25.98 11.27
C GLU A 17 5.63 26.58 12.31
N GLY A 18 6.15 27.43 13.20
CA GLY A 18 5.34 28.16 14.18
C GLY A 18 4.87 27.34 15.38
N VAL A 19 5.32 26.09 15.51
CA VAL A 19 5.08 25.27 16.70
C VAL A 19 6.27 25.42 17.65
N GLY A 20 5.97 25.81 18.87
CA GLY A 20 6.99 26.00 19.90
C GLY A 20 6.52 25.58 21.29
N ASP A 21 7.49 25.54 22.21
CA ASP A 21 7.23 25.24 23.61
C ASP A 21 6.59 26.44 24.35
N ALA A 22 6.39 26.30 25.66
CA ALA A 22 5.81 27.35 26.50
C ALA A 22 6.64 28.66 26.52
N LYS A 23 7.90 28.63 26.08
CA LYS A 23 8.78 29.81 25.97
C LYS A 23 8.84 30.36 24.54
N GLY A 24 8.12 29.75 23.61
CA GLY A 24 8.12 30.10 22.19
C GLY A 24 9.35 29.61 21.44
N ALA A 25 10.17 28.73 22.02
CA ALA A 25 11.27 28.10 21.29
C ALA A 25 10.69 27.10 20.30
N HIS A 26 11.20 27.07 19.06
CA HIS A 26 10.82 26.06 18.07
C HIS A 26 11.10 24.66 18.61
N VAL A 27 10.18 23.74 18.33
CA VAL A 27 10.25 22.35 18.77
C VAL A 27 10.08 21.48 17.54
N GLU A 28 10.87 20.41 17.41
CA GLU A 28 10.77 19.47 16.29
C GLU A 28 9.58 18.50 16.45
N PRO A 29 8.99 18.01 15.33
CA PRO A 29 8.04 16.90 15.38
C PRO A 29 8.69 15.64 15.96
N GLY A 30 7.96 14.97 16.85
CA GLY A 30 8.52 13.86 17.60
C GLY A 30 7.47 13.09 18.40
N PRO A 31 7.90 11.99 19.07
CA PRO A 31 7.00 11.07 19.76
C PRO A 31 6.21 11.74 20.89
N GLU A 32 6.78 12.76 21.54
CA GLU A 32 6.14 13.52 22.61
C GLU A 32 5.45 14.80 22.13
N THR A 33 5.98 15.44 21.09
CA THR A 33 5.55 16.77 20.64
C THR A 33 4.31 16.68 19.75
N ILE A 34 4.20 15.63 18.92
CA ILE A 34 3.02 15.40 18.09
C ILE A 34 1.77 15.12 18.93
N PRO A 35 1.79 14.21 19.94
CA PRO A 35 0.65 14.05 20.84
C PRO A 35 0.30 15.34 21.58
N ALA A 36 1.30 16.05 22.13
CA ALA A 36 1.06 17.31 22.84
C ALA A 36 0.38 18.37 21.95
N LEU A 37 0.77 18.46 20.68
CA LEU A 37 0.12 19.33 19.70
C LEU A 37 -1.32 18.90 19.42
N MET A 38 -1.57 17.58 19.34
CA MET A 38 -2.91 17.02 19.12
C MET A 38 -3.82 17.06 20.36
N ASP A 39 -3.30 17.35 21.55
CA ASP A 39 -4.11 17.60 22.74
C ASP A 39 -4.80 18.98 22.70
N ILE A 40 -4.33 19.88 21.82
CA ILE A 40 -4.95 21.19 21.58
C ILE A 40 -6.16 21.00 20.66
N TRP A 41 -7.36 21.09 21.23
CA TRP A 41 -8.61 20.77 20.53
C TRP A 41 -8.77 21.43 19.14
N PRO A 42 -8.57 22.76 18.97
CA PRO A 42 -8.69 23.38 17.65
C PRO A 42 -7.72 22.81 16.60
N ILE A 43 -6.52 22.40 17.02
CA ILE A 43 -5.52 21.84 16.11
C ILE A 43 -5.91 20.41 15.73
N PHE A 44 -6.32 19.60 16.71
CA PHE A 44 -6.86 18.27 16.47
C PHE A 44 -8.04 18.30 15.49
N GLU A 45 -8.99 19.20 15.71
CA GLU A 45 -10.17 19.36 14.87
C GLU A 45 -9.76 19.74 13.43
N ALA A 46 -8.86 20.71 13.27
CA ALA A 46 -8.34 21.09 11.97
C ALA A 46 -7.65 19.92 11.25
N PHE A 47 -6.84 19.13 11.96
CA PHE A 47 -6.17 17.96 11.40
C PHE A 47 -7.17 16.86 11.00
N GLN A 48 -8.18 16.61 11.84
CA GLN A 48 -9.26 15.67 11.53
C GLN A 48 -10.00 16.04 10.24
N THR A 49 -10.46 17.28 10.13
CA THR A 49 -11.28 17.70 8.99
C THR A 49 -10.48 17.87 7.70
N ARG A 50 -9.25 18.38 7.79
CA ARG A 50 -8.46 18.73 6.60
C ARG A 50 -7.59 17.59 6.07
N TYR A 51 -7.10 16.72 6.95
CA TYR A 51 -6.20 15.64 6.56
C TYR A 51 -6.89 14.27 6.64
N VAL A 52 -7.36 13.88 7.83
CA VAL A 52 -7.87 12.51 8.06
C VAL A 52 -9.15 12.24 7.27
N GLN A 53 -10.15 13.13 7.32
CA GLN A 53 -11.39 12.96 6.58
C GLN A 53 -11.16 12.91 5.06
N LYS A 54 -10.21 13.69 4.53
CA LYS A 54 -9.88 13.66 3.10
C LYS A 54 -9.26 12.33 2.68
N GLY A 55 -8.37 11.77 3.49
CA GLY A 55 -7.81 10.43 3.25
C GLY A 55 -8.89 9.34 3.27
N LEU A 56 -9.85 9.42 4.21
CA LEU A 56 -10.95 8.46 4.28
C LEU A 56 -11.92 8.58 3.10
N LEU A 57 -12.20 9.80 2.62
CA LEU A 57 -12.99 10.01 1.41
C LEU A 57 -12.29 9.42 0.19
N LEU A 58 -10.98 9.63 0.04
CA LEU A 58 -10.20 9.04 -1.04
C LEU A 58 -10.23 7.51 -1.02
N GLU A 59 -10.16 6.90 0.17
CA GLU A 59 -10.26 5.44 0.29
C GLU A 59 -11.65 4.93 -0.12
N GLN A 60 -12.71 5.70 0.15
CA GLN A 60 -14.06 5.38 -0.32
C GLN A 60 -14.23 5.55 -1.83
N GLU A 61 -13.44 6.42 -2.47
CA GLU A 61 -13.49 6.66 -3.92
C GLU A 61 -13.05 5.44 -4.75
N LYS A 62 -12.48 4.37 -4.14
CA LYS A 62 -12.17 3.10 -4.82
C LYS A 62 -11.26 3.26 -6.06
N ASN A 63 -10.35 4.24 -6.03
CA ASN A 63 -9.42 4.52 -7.12
C ASN A 63 -8.18 3.62 -7.16
N ALA A 64 -8.01 2.71 -6.18
CA ALA A 64 -7.09 1.59 -6.32
C ALA A 64 -7.73 0.57 -7.27
N SER A 65 -7.15 0.42 -8.47
CA SER A 65 -7.64 -0.47 -9.54
C SER A 65 -8.24 -1.76 -9.00
N ALA A 66 -9.45 -2.10 -9.46
CA ALA A 66 -10.08 -3.38 -9.12
C ALA A 66 -9.04 -4.51 -9.29
N PRO A 67 -8.93 -5.46 -8.33
CA PRO A 67 -8.09 -6.63 -8.52
C PRO A 67 -8.42 -7.22 -9.89
N SER A 68 -7.40 -7.40 -10.73
CA SER A 68 -7.61 -8.11 -12.00
C SER A 68 -8.33 -9.41 -11.66
N GLN A 69 -9.43 -9.67 -12.37
CA GLN A 69 -10.16 -10.92 -12.21
C GLN A 69 -9.14 -12.07 -12.24
N PRO A 70 -9.22 -13.06 -11.32
CA PRO A 70 -8.42 -14.27 -11.45
C PRO A 70 -8.64 -14.77 -12.88
N GLY A 71 -7.56 -14.86 -13.66
CA GLY A 71 -7.65 -15.32 -15.03
C GLY A 71 -8.41 -16.64 -15.02
N SER A 72 -9.48 -16.73 -15.83
CA SER A 72 -10.27 -17.96 -15.91
C SER A 72 -9.30 -19.11 -16.15
N GLY A 73 -9.28 -20.09 -15.23
CA GLY A 73 -8.37 -21.24 -15.29
C GLY A 73 -8.59 -22.13 -16.52
N ALA A 74 -9.48 -21.76 -17.43
CA ALA A 74 -9.55 -22.29 -18.77
C ALA A 74 -8.26 -21.92 -19.53
N GLY A 75 -7.32 -22.86 -19.59
CA GLY A 75 -6.12 -22.74 -20.40
C GLY A 75 -6.46 -22.23 -21.81
N ALA A 76 -5.65 -21.30 -22.31
CA ALA A 76 -5.80 -20.76 -23.65
C ALA A 76 -5.95 -21.91 -24.67
N ARG A 77 -6.89 -21.77 -25.61
CA ARG A 77 -7.11 -22.76 -26.67
C ARG A 77 -5.78 -23.04 -27.37
N THR A 78 -5.41 -24.30 -27.48
CA THR A 78 -4.17 -24.71 -28.16
C THR A 78 -4.23 -24.23 -29.60
N THR A 79 -3.37 -23.27 -29.97
CA THR A 79 -3.29 -22.72 -31.33
C THR A 79 -2.55 -23.65 -32.28
N ALA A 80 -1.76 -24.58 -31.74
CA ALA A 80 -1.07 -25.59 -32.52
C ALA A 80 -1.97 -26.82 -32.73
N GLY A 81 -2.11 -27.25 -33.98
CA GLY A 81 -2.66 -28.57 -34.30
C GLY A 81 -1.78 -29.69 -33.73
N ARG A 82 -2.39 -30.84 -33.43
CA ARG A 82 -1.67 -32.04 -32.97
C ARG A 82 -0.66 -32.45 -34.03
N ALA A 83 0.59 -32.71 -33.62
CA ALA A 83 1.60 -33.27 -34.51
C ALA A 83 1.09 -34.55 -35.17
N THR A 84 1.19 -34.64 -36.50
CA THR A 84 0.64 -35.76 -37.30
C THR A 84 1.48 -37.03 -37.23
N GLY A 85 2.67 -36.98 -36.62
CA GLY A 85 3.60 -38.10 -36.59
C GLY A 85 4.30 -38.25 -35.24
N ARG A 86 4.49 -39.50 -34.81
CA ARG A 86 5.35 -39.83 -33.67
C ARG A 86 6.80 -39.87 -34.14
N ALA A 87 7.71 -39.24 -33.39
CA ALA A 87 9.13 -39.32 -33.69
C ALA A 87 9.61 -40.79 -33.68
N ARG A 88 10.45 -41.16 -34.66
CA ARG A 88 11.04 -42.50 -34.71
C ARG A 88 11.97 -42.68 -33.51
N THR A 89 11.73 -43.71 -32.72
CA THR A 89 12.60 -44.07 -31.61
C THR A 89 13.95 -44.57 -32.14
N ALA A 90 15.03 -44.12 -31.51
CA ALA A 90 16.38 -44.56 -31.85
C ALA A 90 16.54 -46.06 -31.56
N ARG A 91 17.11 -46.83 -32.51
CA ARG A 91 17.47 -48.22 -32.26
C ARG A 91 18.67 -48.29 -31.32
N LYS A 92 18.48 -48.91 -30.16
CA LYS A 92 19.60 -49.30 -29.29
C LYS A 92 20.49 -50.28 -30.06
N ARG A 93 21.75 -49.92 -30.32
CA ARG A 93 22.74 -50.88 -30.84
C ARG A 93 22.98 -51.93 -29.77
N LYS A 94 22.93 -53.21 -30.14
CA LYS A 94 23.39 -54.29 -29.24
C LYS A 94 24.90 -54.14 -29.07
N SER A 95 25.33 -53.93 -27.84
CA SER A 95 26.72 -54.11 -27.44
C SER A 95 27.08 -55.57 -27.66
N GLY A 96 28.18 -55.81 -28.37
CA GLY A 96 28.79 -57.12 -28.54
C GLY A 96 29.27 -57.68 -27.19
N ARG A 97 29.33 -59.01 -27.15
CA ARG A 97 29.62 -59.87 -26.01
C ARG A 97 31.06 -59.78 -25.54
#